data_AF-X6D811-F1
#
_entry.id   AF-X6D811-F1
#
_cell.length_a   1.000
_cell.length_b   1.000
_cell.length_c   1.000
_cell.angle_alpha   90.00
_cell.angle_beta   90.00
_cell.angle_gamma   90.00
#
_symmetry.space_group_name_H-M   'P 1'
#
loop_
_entity.id
_entity.type
_entity.pdbx_description
1 polymer ?
#
loop_
_entity_poly.entity_id
_entity_poly.type
_entity_poly.pdbx_seq_one_letter_code
_entity_poly.pdbx_strand_id
1 'polypeptide(L)'
;MSEVYGALDADLPILAAIGMRTCFDVAAILLGIGGDLSFSKKLDELVQRKKIGGLDKDRLALLVDAGSASVHRGWKPKPKELETLAEILEHFVFEAFVAPSRRSRLDAEAKKLEGNVPSRKGKKAEGDPL
;
A
#
# COMPACT_ATOMS: atom_id res chain seq x y z
N MET A 1 0.63 -13.24 -0.08
CA MET A 1 -0.52 -13.00 0.83
C MET A 1 -1.46 -14.20 0.96
N SER A 2 -1.43 -15.21 0.08
CA SER A 2 -2.28 -16.41 0.21
C SER A 2 -2.20 -17.07 1.59
N GLU A 3 -1.00 -17.20 2.16
CA GLU A 3 -0.82 -17.77 3.50
C GLU A 3 -1.40 -16.90 4.63
N VAL A 4 -1.37 -15.56 4.47
CA VAL A 4 -2.01 -14.64 5.44
C VAL A 4 -3.51 -14.85 5.44
N TYR A 5 -4.13 -14.89 4.25
CA TYR A 5 -5.56 -15.14 4.13
C TYR A 5 -5.95 -16.54 4.60
N GLY A 6 -5.15 -17.57 4.28
CA GLY A 6 -5.37 -18.91 4.81
C GLY A 6 -5.33 -18.97 6.35
N ALA A 7 -4.43 -18.21 6.98
CA ALA A 7 -4.41 -18.10 8.44
C ALA A 7 -5.59 -17.31 9.01
N LEU A 8 -6.06 -16.28 8.33
CA LEU A 8 -7.26 -15.52 8.70
C LEU A 8 -8.52 -16.39 8.61
N ASP A 9 -8.72 -17.07 7.49
CA ASP A 9 -9.87 -17.93 7.22
C ASP A 9 -9.95 -19.12 8.19
N ALA A 10 -8.80 -19.59 8.67
CA ALA A 10 -8.68 -20.69 9.63
C ALA A 10 -8.73 -20.23 11.11
N ASP A 11 -8.97 -18.95 11.39
CA ASP A 11 -8.96 -18.36 12.74
C ASP A 11 -7.63 -18.63 13.50
N LEU A 12 -6.51 -18.41 12.82
CA LEU A 12 -5.15 -18.56 13.34
C LEU A 12 -4.48 -17.19 13.56
N PRO A 13 -4.91 -16.39 14.55
CA PRO A 13 -4.54 -14.98 14.68
C PRO A 13 -3.05 -14.72 14.89
N ILE A 14 -2.36 -15.62 15.60
CA ILE A 14 -0.90 -15.53 15.79
C ILE A 14 -0.19 -15.72 14.45
N LEU A 15 -0.57 -16.75 13.67
CA LEU A 15 0.04 -17.02 12.37
C LEU A 15 -0.29 -15.92 11.35
N ALA A 16 -1.52 -15.40 11.38
CA ALA A 16 -1.92 -14.29 10.54
C ALA A 16 -1.07 -13.04 10.84
N ALA A 17 -0.89 -12.65 12.11
CA ALA A 17 -0.05 -11.50 12.47
C ALA A 17 1.44 -11.69 12.10
N ILE A 18 1.97 -12.90 12.29
CA ILE A 18 3.34 -13.24 11.85
C ILE A 18 3.45 -13.13 10.33
N GLY A 19 2.50 -13.72 9.61
CA GLY A 19 2.44 -13.68 8.15
C GLY A 19 2.33 -12.26 7.61
N MET A 20 1.58 -11.37 8.27
CA MET A 20 1.47 -9.96 7.89
C MET A 20 2.82 -9.23 8.00
N ARG A 21 3.53 -9.42 9.11
CA ARG A 21 4.89 -8.87 9.28
C ARG A 21 5.85 -9.39 8.21
N THR A 22 5.81 -10.69 7.92
CA THR A 22 6.64 -11.31 6.87
C THR A 22 6.28 -10.77 5.48
N CYS A 23 4.99 -10.59 5.21
CA CYS A 23 4.52 -10.04 3.94
C CYS A 23 5.00 -8.60 3.74
N PHE A 24 4.96 -7.76 4.79
CA PHE A 24 5.57 -6.43 4.75
C PHE A 24 7.06 -6.52 4.41
N ASP A 25 7.79 -7.44 5.05
CA ASP A 25 9.24 -7.58 4.85
C ASP A 25 9.60 -7.92 3.40
N VAL A 26 8.90 -8.91 2.83
CA VAL A 26 9.06 -9.31 1.43
C VAL A 26 8.66 -8.17 0.48
N ALA A 27 7.56 -7.49 0.76
CA ALA A 27 7.12 -6.33 -0.03
C ALA A 27 8.17 -5.20 -0.03
N ALA A 28 8.77 -4.88 1.12
CA ALA A 28 9.85 -3.91 1.19
C ALA A 28 11.06 -4.32 0.33
N ILE A 29 11.45 -5.60 0.38
CA ILE A 29 12.54 -6.12 -0.46
C ILE A 29 12.22 -5.99 -1.95
N LEU A 30 10.98 -6.30 -2.35
CA LEU A 30 10.52 -6.14 -3.74
C LEU A 30 10.50 -4.68 -4.20
N LEU A 31 10.40 -3.73 -3.27
CA LEU A 31 10.54 -2.28 -3.52
C LEU A 31 12.01 -1.82 -3.56
N GLY A 32 12.97 -2.75 -3.50
CA GLY A 32 14.41 -2.50 -3.60
C GLY A 32 15.06 -2.08 -2.28
N ILE A 33 14.43 -2.36 -1.14
CA ILE A 33 14.99 -2.14 0.19
C ILE A 33 15.90 -3.32 0.56
N GLY A 34 17.01 -3.04 1.27
CA GLY A 34 17.97 -4.08 1.67
C GLY A 34 17.32 -5.16 2.56
N GLY A 35 17.54 -6.43 2.24
CA GLY A 35 16.93 -7.56 2.95
C GLY A 35 17.46 -7.78 4.37
N ASP A 36 18.72 -7.43 4.59
CA ASP A 36 19.47 -7.51 5.85
C ASP A 36 19.16 -6.37 6.83
N LEU A 37 18.41 -5.35 6.39
CA LEU A 37 18.05 -4.23 7.23
C LEU A 37 17.06 -4.63 8.34
N SER A 38 17.18 -4.00 9.50
CA SER A 38 16.13 -4.05 10.52
C SER A 38 14.84 -3.42 10.00
N PHE A 39 13.67 -3.86 10.48
CA PHE A 39 12.37 -3.29 10.11
C PHE A 39 12.29 -1.76 10.25
N SER A 40 12.85 -1.18 11.32
CA SER A 40 12.89 0.27 11.51
C SER A 40 13.62 0.99 10.36
N LYS A 41 14.81 0.49 10.01
CA LYS A 41 15.57 0.98 8.84
C LYS A 41 14.84 0.77 7.51
N LYS A 42 14.13 -0.35 7.33
CA LYS A 42 13.31 -0.58 6.13
C LYS A 42 12.22 0.49 5.99
N LEU A 43 11.54 0.83 7.09
CA LEU A 43 10.52 1.87 7.13
C LEU A 43 11.09 3.26 6.87
N ASP A 44 12.23 3.60 7.49
CA ASP A 44 12.93 4.86 7.22
C ASP A 44 13.27 5.00 5.74
N GLU A 45 13.82 3.95 5.14
CA GLU A 45 14.25 3.96 3.75
C GLU A 45 13.06 4.02 2.78
N LEU A 46 11.94 3.36 3.09
CA LEU A 46 10.71 3.48 2.31
C LEU A 46 10.18 4.93 2.29
N VAL A 47 10.23 5.64 3.42
CA VAL A 47 9.87 7.07 3.47
C VAL A 47 10.86 7.93 2.71
N GLN A 48 12.17 7.72 2.92
CA GLN A 48 13.22 8.49 2.23
C GLN A 48 13.12 8.34 0.69
N ARG A 49 12.81 7.14 0.21
CA ARG A 49 12.60 6.84 -1.21
C ARG A 49 11.20 7.22 -1.71
N LYS A 50 10.39 7.89 -0.89
CA LYS A 50 9.01 8.33 -1.18
C LYS A 50 8.11 7.19 -1.66
N LYS A 51 8.33 5.97 -1.14
CA LYS A 51 7.49 4.80 -1.41
C LYS A 51 6.28 4.75 -0.50
N ILE A 52 6.38 5.34 0.70
CA ILE A 52 5.29 5.51 1.66
C ILE A 52 5.36 6.91 2.30
N GLY A 53 4.25 7.38 2.88
CA GLY A 53 4.21 8.60 3.69
C GLY A 53 4.60 8.37 5.16
N GLY A 54 4.72 9.46 5.93
CA GLY A 54 5.00 9.39 7.37
C GLY A 54 3.90 8.69 8.18
N LEU A 55 2.62 8.95 7.84
CA LEU A 55 1.50 8.27 8.49
C LEU A 55 1.47 6.77 8.19
N ASP A 56 1.86 6.37 6.98
CA ASP A 56 1.97 4.96 6.61
C ASP A 56 3.10 4.28 7.38
N LYS A 57 4.22 4.98 7.57
CA LYS A 57 5.33 4.50 8.39
C LYS A 57 4.86 4.16 9.81
N ASP A 58 4.11 5.04 10.45
CA ASP A 58 3.65 4.80 11.84
C ASP A 58 2.71 3.59 11.93
N ARG A 59 1.78 3.46 10.96
CA ARG A 59 0.87 2.30 10.88
C ARG A 59 1.62 1.00 10.61
N LEU A 60 2.58 1.01 9.71
CA LEU A 60 3.39 -0.17 9.37
C LEU A 60 4.35 -0.54 10.51
N ALA A 61 4.87 0.44 11.25
CA ALA A 61 5.65 0.19 12.46
C ALA A 61 4.83 -0.56 13.52
N LEU A 62 3.57 -0.13 13.74
CA LEU A 62 2.63 -0.83 14.62
C LEU A 62 2.41 -2.28 14.14
N LEU A 63 2.19 -2.48 12.83
CA LEU A 63 2.00 -3.81 12.26
C LEU A 63 3.20 -4.73 12.49
N VAL A 64 4.41 -4.22 12.28
CA VAL A 64 5.66 -4.95 12.51
C VAL A 64 5.81 -5.32 13.99
N ASP A 65 5.53 -4.40 14.91
CA ASP A 65 5.61 -4.69 16.35
C ASP A 65 4.56 -5.73 16.77
N ALA A 66 3.33 -5.62 16.27
CA ALA A 66 2.27 -6.59 16.51
C ALA A 66 2.68 -8.01 16.07
N GLY A 67 3.20 -8.16 14.85
CA GLY A 67 3.72 -9.45 14.38
C GLY A 67 4.92 -9.93 15.22
N SER A 68 5.81 -9.03 15.64
CA SER A 68 6.94 -9.36 16.51
C SER A 68 6.47 -9.80 17.91
N ALA A 69 5.42 -9.19 18.44
CA ALA A 69 4.77 -9.56 19.70
C ALA A 69 4.17 -10.97 19.61
N SER A 70 3.53 -11.31 18.49
CA SER A 70 3.01 -12.66 18.26
C SER A 70 4.14 -13.71 18.17
N VAL A 71 5.27 -13.41 17.50
CA VAL A 71 6.43 -14.32 17.45
C VAL A 71 7.06 -14.52 18.83
N HIS A 72 7.45 -13.43 19.49
CA HIS A 72 8.37 -13.50 20.63
C HIS A 72 7.67 -13.53 21.98
N ARG A 73 6.44 -13.00 22.06
CA ARG A 73 5.69 -12.84 23.31
C ARG A 73 4.39 -13.64 23.33
N GLY A 74 4.06 -14.36 22.26
CA GLY A 74 2.82 -15.11 22.14
C GLY A 74 1.56 -14.24 22.17
N TRP A 75 1.68 -12.94 21.86
CA TRP A 75 0.54 -12.04 21.85
C TRP A 75 -0.47 -12.51 20.78
N LYS A 76 -1.72 -12.70 21.21
CA LYS A 76 -2.83 -13.15 20.37
C LYS A 76 -3.74 -11.95 20.07
N PRO A 77 -3.68 -11.37 18.85
CA PRO A 77 -4.58 -10.29 18.48
C PRO A 77 -6.05 -10.72 18.60
N LYS A 78 -6.90 -9.81 19.05
CA LYS A 78 -8.36 -9.95 18.98
C LYS A 78 -8.83 -9.78 17.53
N PRO A 79 -10.03 -10.27 17.18
CA PRO A 79 -10.53 -10.18 15.80
C PRO A 79 -10.45 -8.78 15.19
N LYS A 80 -10.88 -7.74 15.93
CA LYS A 80 -10.83 -6.36 15.42
C LYS A 80 -9.41 -5.80 15.27
N GLU A 81 -8.51 -6.19 16.17
CA GLU A 81 -7.09 -5.82 16.07
C GLU A 81 -6.46 -6.46 14.83
N LEU A 82 -6.80 -7.73 14.58
CA LEU A 82 -6.31 -8.48 13.42
C LEU A 82 -6.83 -7.92 12.09
N GLU A 83 -8.12 -7.56 12.04
CA GLU A 83 -8.73 -6.88 10.90
C GLU A 83 -7.99 -5.57 10.58
N THR A 84 -7.73 -4.74 11.59
CA THR A 84 -6.96 -3.50 11.42
C THR A 84 -5.55 -3.75 10.91
N LEU A 85 -4.86 -4.79 11.40
CA LEU A 85 -3.53 -5.17 10.89
C LEU A 85 -3.59 -5.61 9.41
N ALA A 86 -4.62 -6.36 9.03
CA ALA A 86 -4.83 -6.78 7.64
C ALA A 86 -5.04 -5.56 6.72
N GLU A 87 -5.92 -4.64 7.12
CA GLU A 87 -6.19 -3.40 6.36
C GLU A 87 -4.94 -2.55 6.17
N ILE A 88 -4.09 -2.42 7.20
CA ILE A 88 -2.83 -1.68 7.11
C ILE A 88 -1.91 -2.32 6.05
N LEU A 89 -1.75 -3.65 6.07
CA LEU A 89 -0.92 -4.35 5.10
C LEU A 89 -1.50 -4.25 3.69
N GLU A 90 -2.80 -4.47 3.54
CA GLU A 90 -3.49 -4.41 2.25
C GLU A 90 -3.40 -3.03 1.63
N HIS A 91 -3.59 -1.98 2.42
CA HIS A 91 -3.41 -0.61 1.96
C HIS A 91 -1.99 -0.38 1.43
N PHE A 92 -0.97 -0.80 2.18
CA PHE A 92 0.43 -0.68 1.76
C PHE A 92 0.71 -1.45 0.46
N VAL A 93 0.30 -2.72 0.38
CA VAL A 93 0.51 -3.56 -0.82
C VAL A 93 -0.24 -2.98 -2.02
N PHE A 94 -1.46 -2.48 -1.81
CA PHE A 94 -2.24 -1.84 -2.85
C PHE A 94 -1.52 -0.62 -3.41
N GLU A 95 -1.11 0.33 -2.57
CA GLU A 95 -0.43 1.55 -3.00
C GLU A 95 0.93 1.26 -3.65
N ALA A 96 1.66 0.27 -3.14
CA ALA A 96 2.99 -0.08 -3.62
C ALA A 96 2.98 -0.80 -4.98
N PHE A 97 2.02 -1.69 -5.23
CA PHE A 97 2.07 -2.60 -6.38
C PHE A 97 0.85 -2.53 -7.29
N VAL A 98 -0.35 -2.31 -6.74
CA VAL A 98 -1.60 -2.36 -7.52
C VAL A 98 -1.95 -0.99 -8.09
N ALA A 99 -1.93 0.05 -7.26
CA ALA A 99 -2.26 1.41 -7.66
C ALA A 99 -1.37 1.93 -8.81
N PRO A 100 -0.03 1.71 -8.84
CA PRO A 100 0.80 2.14 -9.97
C PRO A 100 0.39 1.48 -11.28
N SER A 101 0.15 0.16 -11.28
CA SER A 101 -0.31 -0.58 -12.46
C SER A 101 -1.67 -0.05 -12.95
N ARG A 102 -2.60 0.20 -12.03
CA ARG A 102 -3.91 0.79 -12.36
C ARG A 102 -3.77 2.20 -12.93
N ARG A 103 -2.94 3.05 -12.34
CA ARG A 103 -2.67 4.41 -12.82
C ARG A 103 -2.12 4.38 -14.25
N SER A 104 -1.08 3.59 -14.51
CA SER A 104 -0.51 3.47 -15.86
C SER A 104 -1.52 3.01 -16.91
N ARG A 105 -2.40 2.05 -16.56
CA ARG A 105 -3.49 1.62 -17.44
C ARG A 105 -4.48 2.75 -17.70
N LEU A 106 -4.90 3.46 -16.64
CA LEU A 106 -5.85 4.57 -16.74
C LEU A 106 -5.28 5.74 -17.55
N ASP A 107 -4.00 6.06 -17.39
CA ASP A 107 -3.33 7.12 -18.17
C ASP A 107 -3.32 6.79 -19.67
N ALA A 108 -3.07 5.52 -20.02
CA ALA A 108 -3.11 5.04 -21.40
C ALA A 108 -4.53 5.09 -22.00
N GLU A 109 -5.55 4.75 -21.22
CA GLU A 109 -6.97 4.87 -21.62
C GLU A 109 -7.36 6.34 -21.80
N ALA A 110 -7.04 7.21 -20.83
CA ALA A 110 -7.37 8.63 -20.86
C ALA A 110 -6.79 9.32 -22.10
N LYS A 111 -5.53 9.02 -22.46
CA LYS A 111 -4.88 9.56 -23.66
C LYS A 111 -5.60 9.19 -24.96
N LYS A 112 -6.22 8.00 -25.03
CA LYS A 112 -7.03 7.60 -26.21
C LYS A 112 -8.33 8.42 -26.29
N LEU A 113 -8.88 8.83 -25.16
CA LEU A 113 -10.12 9.60 -25.10
C LEU A 113 -9.93 11.07 -25.48
N GLU A 114 -8.74 11.66 -25.29
CA GLU A 114 -8.47 13.08 -25.61
C GLU A 114 -8.86 13.45 -27.05
N GLY A 115 -8.64 12.57 -28.02
CA GLY A 115 -9.03 12.81 -29.42
C GLY A 115 -10.54 12.79 -29.67
N ASN A 116 -11.32 12.21 -28.76
CA ASN A 116 -12.78 12.08 -28.85
C ASN A 116 -13.53 13.12 -28.01
N VAL A 117 -12.86 13.83 -27.10
CA VAL A 117 -13.48 14.88 -26.30
C VAL A 117 -13.68 16.13 -27.18
N PRO A 118 -14.93 16.56 -27.45
CA PRO A 118 -15.16 17.74 -28.26
C PRO A 118 -14.54 18.98 -27.61
N SER A 119 -13.75 19.74 -28.38
CA SER A 119 -13.20 21.01 -27.90
C SER A 119 -14.34 21.96 -27.51
N ARG A 120 -14.23 22.58 -26.34
CA ARG A 120 -15.19 23.58 -25.86
C ARG A 120 -15.23 24.71 -26.90
N LYS A 121 -16.35 24.88 -27.59
CA LYS A 121 -16.56 25.99 -28.55
C LYS A 121 -16.11 27.29 -27.89
N GLY A 122 -15.02 27.87 -28.40
CA GLY A 122 -14.50 29.14 -27.94
C GLY A 122 -15.60 30.21 -28.05
N LYS A 123 -15.71 31.07 -27.03
CA LYS A 123 -16.47 32.31 -27.15
C LYS A 123 -16.00 32.99 -28.44
N LYS A 124 -16.91 33.20 -29.40
CA LYS A 124 -16.66 34.09 -30.53
C LYS A 124 -16.17 35.42 -29.93
N ALA A 125 -14.95 35.81 -30.29
CA ALA A 125 -14.57 37.20 -30.19
C ALA A 125 -15.52 37.93 -31.15
N GLU A 126 -16.57 38.48 -30.58
CA GLU A 126 -17.47 39.43 -31.24
C GLU A 126 -16.64 40.72 -31.36
N GLY A 127 -15.78 40.75 -32.39
CA GLY A 127 -15.40 42.01 -32.97
C GLY A 127 -16.60 42.50 -33.76
N ASP A 128 -17.01 43.74 -33.51
CA ASP A 128 -17.27 44.69 -34.59
C ASP A 128 -17.36 46.13 -34.04
N PRO A 129 -17.50 47.18 -34.88
CA PRO A 129 -16.43 48.15 -35.12
C PRO A 129 -16.88 49.60 -34.83
N LEU A 130 -15.98 50.54 -35.16
CA LEU A 130 -16.11 52.01 -35.19
C LEU A 130 -15.75 52.76 -33.90
#